data_AF-X0UNX8-F1
#
_entry.id   AF-X0UNX8-F1
#
_cell.length_a   1.000
_cell.length_b   1.000
_cell.length_c   1.000
_cell.angle_alpha   90.00
_cell.angle_beta   90.00
_cell.angle_gamma   90.00
#
_symmetry.space_group_name_H-M   'P 1'
#
loop_
_entity.id
_entity.type
_entity.pdbx_description
1 polymer ?
#
loop_
_entity_poly.entity_id
_entity_poly.type
_entity_poly.pdbx_seq_one_letter_code
_entity_poly.pdbx_strand_id
1 'polypeptide(L)'
;WPSHWNRKHLAYLLDKLGRRAEVARVHAHRFRHTFASSFLRETGDCLALKVLLGHSSLVMTQRYTAALEAERAVEVHRQHPIS
;
A
#
# COMPACT_ATOMS: atom_id res chain seq x y z
N TRP A 1 0.03 -18.19 21.59
CA TRP A 1 0.43 -17.55 20.32
C TRP A 1 1.94 -17.31 20.37
N PRO A 2 2.75 -17.73 19.37
CA PRO A 2 4.21 -17.74 19.53
C PRO A 2 4.76 -16.33 19.74
N SER A 3 5.36 -16.15 20.91
CA SER A 3 5.76 -14.87 21.49
C SER A 3 7.20 -14.50 21.12
N HIS A 4 7.44 -14.03 19.88
CA HIS A 4 8.50 -13.05 19.53
C HIS A 4 8.61 -12.81 18.00
N TRP A 5 7.56 -12.31 17.36
CA TRP A 5 7.72 -11.69 16.04
C TRP A 5 8.55 -10.39 16.20
N ASN A 6 9.85 -10.47 15.94
CA ASN A 6 10.74 -9.31 15.97
C ASN A 6 10.85 -8.69 14.57
N ARG A 7 10.94 -7.36 14.48
CA ARG A 7 11.21 -6.60 13.25
C ARG A 7 12.34 -7.20 12.40
N LYS A 8 13.43 -7.67 13.02
CA LYS A 8 14.55 -8.30 12.32
C LYS A 8 14.14 -9.59 11.60
N HIS A 9 13.35 -10.43 12.27
CA HIS A 9 12.87 -11.68 11.69
C HIS A 9 11.89 -11.43 10.53
N LEU A 10 10.98 -10.46 10.70
CA LEU A 10 10.08 -10.04 9.62
C LEU A 10 10.86 -9.49 8.41
N ALA A 11 11.87 -8.65 8.64
CA ALA A 11 12.72 -8.13 7.58
C ALA A 11 13.45 -9.26 6.84
N TYR A 12 13.99 -10.23 7.56
CA TYR A 12 14.63 -11.42 6.98
C TYR A 12 13.66 -12.25 6.13
N LEU A 13 12.44 -12.50 6.61
CA LEU A 13 11.43 -13.23 5.84
C LEU A 13 11.02 -12.49 4.57
N LEU A 14 10.82 -11.17 4.66
CA LEU A 14 10.48 -10.33 3.51
C LEU A 14 11.60 -10.29 2.47
N ASP A 15 12.85 -10.22 2.89
CA ASP A 15 14.02 -10.30 2.02
C ASP A 15 14.11 -11.67 1.33
N LYS A 16 13.89 -12.76 2.07
CA LYS A 16 13.84 -14.12 1.52
C LYS A 16 12.74 -14.28 0.48
N LEU A 17 11.54 -13.74 0.75
CA LEU A 17 10.43 -13.74 -0.20
C LEU A 17 10.74 -12.88 -1.44
N GLY A 18 11.33 -11.70 -1.25
CA GLY A 18 11.74 -10.81 -2.34
C GLY A 18 12.72 -11.48 -3.29
N ARG A 19 13.75 -12.17 -2.77
CA ARG A 19 14.68 -12.96 -3.61
C ARG A 19 13.97 -14.05 -4.40
N ARG A 20 13.05 -14.80 -3.78
CA ARG A 20 12.31 -15.89 -4.44
C ARG A 20 11.37 -15.40 -5.53
N ALA A 21 10.82 -14.19 -5.36
CA ALA A 21 9.92 -13.57 -6.32
C ALA A 21 10.64 -12.65 -7.31
N GLU A 22 11.98 -12.55 -7.23
CA GLU A 22 12.80 -11.62 -8.03
C GLU A 22 12.38 -10.14 -7.89
N VAL A 23 11.83 -9.78 -6.73
CA VAL A 23 11.42 -8.40 -6.40
C VAL A 23 12.51 -7.74 -5.57
N ALA A 24 13.13 -6.69 -6.11
CA ALA A 24 14.12 -5.89 -5.39
C ALA A 24 13.46 -5.00 -4.33
N ARG A 25 14.22 -4.61 -3.28
CA ARG A 25 13.83 -3.63 -2.24
C ARG A 25 12.50 -3.98 -1.53
N VAL A 26 12.34 -5.21 -1.09
CA VAL A 26 11.16 -5.67 -0.33
C VAL A 26 11.35 -5.38 1.15
N HIS A 27 10.41 -4.65 1.74
CA HIS A 27 10.38 -4.37 3.18
C HIS A 27 8.95 -4.08 3.64
N ALA A 28 8.69 -4.16 4.95
CA ALA A 28 7.34 -4.10 5.52
C ALA A 28 6.56 -2.84 5.10
N HIS A 29 7.23 -1.68 5.06
CA HIS A 29 6.58 -0.44 4.62
C HIS A 29 6.10 -0.49 3.16
N ARG A 30 6.87 -1.10 2.25
CA ARG A 30 6.49 -1.22 0.83
C ARG A 30 5.35 -2.19 0.65
N PHE A 31 5.35 -3.30 1.40
CA PHE A 31 4.23 -4.23 1.40
C PHE A 31 2.93 -3.54 1.84
N ARG A 32 2.98 -2.75 2.93
CA ARG A 32 1.84 -1.93 3.38
C ARG A 32 1.39 -0.95 2.30
N HIS A 33 2.33 -0.29 1.64
CA HIS A 33 2.03 0.64 0.54
C HIS A 33 1.30 -0.05 -0.62
N THR A 34 1.85 -1.16 -1.11
CA THR A 34 1.25 -1.91 -2.21
C THR A 34 -0.14 -2.40 -1.85
N PHE A 35 -0.34 -2.96 -0.66
CA PHE A 35 -1.66 -3.37 -0.18
C PHE A 35 -2.64 -2.20 -0.16
N ALA A 36 -2.26 -1.07 0.45
CA ALA A 36 -3.14 0.09 0.56
C ALA A 36 -3.53 0.66 -0.82
N SER A 37 -2.57 0.78 -1.73
CA SER A 37 -2.81 1.25 -3.10
C SER A 37 -3.72 0.30 -3.87
N SER A 38 -3.46 -1.01 -3.86
CA SER A 38 -4.31 -1.99 -4.55
C SER A 38 -5.73 -2.00 -4.00
N PHE A 39 -5.88 -2.04 -2.67
CA PHE A 39 -7.18 -2.03 -2.01
C PHE A 39 -8.01 -0.80 -2.41
N LEU A 40 -7.42 0.39 -2.40
CA LEU A 40 -8.12 1.62 -2.79
C LEU A 40 -8.39 1.72 -4.30
N ARG A 41 -7.54 1.14 -5.16
CA ARG A 41 -7.83 1.05 -6.60
C ARG A 41 -9.10 0.26 -6.85
N GLU A 42 -9.24 -0.87 -6.15
CA GLU A 42 -10.36 -1.81 -6.33
C GLU A 42 -11.64 -1.33 -5.64
N THR A 43 -11.55 -0.76 -4.44
CA THR A 43 -12.73 -0.49 -3.60
C THR A 43 -13.05 1.00 -3.45
N GLY A 44 -12.05 1.88 -3.48
CA GLY A 44 -12.18 3.27 -3.06
C GLY A 44 -12.52 3.49 -1.58
N ASP A 45 -12.56 2.44 -0.74
CA ASP A 45 -13.05 2.56 0.64
C ASP A 45 -11.91 2.90 1.64
N CYS A 46 -11.75 4.19 1.89
CA CYS A 46 -10.73 4.68 2.83
C CYS A 46 -11.02 4.31 4.29
N LEU A 47 -12.29 4.13 4.67
CA LEU A 47 -12.67 3.78 6.04
C LEU A 47 -12.36 2.32 6.33
N ALA A 48 -12.72 1.41 5.41
CA ALA A 48 -12.36 0.01 5.50
C ALA A 48 -10.83 -0.16 5.53
N LEU A 49 -10.10 0.58 4.68
CA LEU A 49 -8.64 0.54 4.68
C LEU A 49 -8.04 0.98 6.03
N LYS A 50 -8.56 2.05 6.64
CA LYS A 50 -8.13 2.50 7.98
C LYS A 50 -8.27 1.38 9.01
N VAL A 51 -9.40 0.67 9.01
CA VAL A 51 -9.65 -0.45 9.93
C VAL A 51 -8.65 -1.59 9.68
N LEU A 52 -8.45 -2.00 8.43
CA LEU A 52 -7.53 -3.08 8.06
C LEU A 52 -6.07 -2.77 8.40
N LEU A 53 -5.65 -1.50 8.28
CA LEU A 53 -4.30 -1.07 8.62
C LEU A 53 -4.11 -0.78 10.12
N GLY A 54 -5.18 -0.77 10.91
CA GLY A 54 -5.15 -0.40 12.33
C GLY A 54 -4.71 1.05 12.56
N HIS A 55 -4.99 1.95 11.61
CA HIS A 55 -4.63 3.37 11.76
C HIS A 55 -5.56 4.07 12.75
N SER A 56 -4.99 4.88 13.65
CA SER A 56 -5.77 5.62 14.63
C SER A 56 -6.59 6.76 14.02
N SER A 57 -6.14 7.32 12.89
CA SER A 57 -6.82 8.42 12.20
C SER A 57 -6.95 8.18 10.70
N LEU A 58 -7.95 8.81 10.08
CA LEU A 58 -8.15 8.77 8.63
C LEU A 58 -7.03 9.50 7.87
N VAL A 59 -6.44 10.53 8.49
CA VAL A 59 -5.32 11.31 7.94
C VAL A 59 -4.12 10.43 7.60
N MET A 60 -3.81 9.42 8.43
CA MET A 60 -2.74 8.46 8.14
C MET A 60 -3.01 7.62 6.87
N THR A 61 -4.29 7.40 6.54
CA THR A 61 -4.73 6.63 5.37
C THR A 61 -4.86 7.51 4.12
N GLN A 62 -5.21 8.79 4.27
CA GLN A 62 -5.35 9.75 3.17
C GLN A 62 -4.08 9.92 2.33
N ARG A 63 -2.89 9.60 2.87
CA ARG A 63 -1.65 9.58 2.08
C ARG A 63 -1.73 8.63 0.87
N TYR A 64 -2.50 7.55 0.96
CA TYR A 64 -2.66 6.60 -0.14
C TYR A 64 -3.71 7.06 -1.16
N THR A 65 -4.75 7.77 -0.73
CA THR A 65 -5.80 8.27 -1.63
C THR A 65 -5.27 9.37 -2.53
N ALA A 66 -4.45 10.31 -2.00
CA ALA A 66 -3.90 11.41 -2.78
C ALA A 66 -3.04 10.94 -3.98
N ALA A 67 -2.21 9.91 -3.78
CA ALA A 67 -1.42 9.34 -4.87
C ALA A 67 -2.31 8.70 -5.94
N LEU A 68 -3.40 8.03 -5.53
CA LEU A 68 -4.34 7.40 -6.43
C LEU A 68 -5.21 8.39 -7.20
N GLU A 69 -5.62 9.47 -6.55
CA GLU A 69 -6.36 10.55 -7.20
C GLU A 69 -5.50 11.24 -8.25
N ALA A 70 -4.22 11.45 -7.98
CA ALA A 70 -3.28 11.97 -8.98
C ALA A 70 -3.15 11.02 -10.19
N GLU A 71 -3.00 9.71 -9.95
CA GLU A 71 -2.98 8.71 -11.03
C GLU A 71 -4.28 8.69 -11.85
N ARG A 72 -5.43 8.74 -11.17
CA ARG A 72 -6.75 8.80 -11.82
C ARG A 72 -6.92 10.07 -12.64
N ALA A 73 -6.49 11.22 -12.13
CA ALA A 73 -6.58 12.50 -12.83
C ALA A 73 -5.76 12.48 -14.13
N VAL A 74 -4.55 11.92 -14.09
CA VAL A 74 -3.71 11.73 -15.28
C VAL A 74 -4.38 10.81 -16.30
N GLU A 75 -4.97 9.70 -15.84
CA GLU A 75 -5.66 8.75 -16.72
C GLU A 75 -6.90 9.37 -17.37
N VAL A 76 -7.72 10.12 -16.60
CA VAL A 76 -8.88 10.84 -17.11
C VAL A 76 -8.46 11.86 -18.18
N HIS A 77 -7.39 12.63 -17.95
CA HIS A 77 -6.88 13.58 -18.93
C HIS A 77 -6.37 12.89 -20.21
N ARG A 78 -5.72 11.73 -20.09
CA ARG A 78 -5.29 10.93 -21.25
C ARG A 78 -6.46 10.45 -22.09
N GLN A 79 -7.56 10.04 -21.46
CA GLN A 79 -8.76 9.55 -22.14
C GLN A 79 -9.61 10.69 -22.72
N HIS A 80 -9.59 11.85 -22.08
CA HIS A 80 -10.35 13.04 -22.47
C HIS A 80 -9.42 14.26 -22.51
N PRO A 81 -8.55 14.38 -23.53
CA PRO A 81 -7.66 15.52 -23.66
C PRO A 81 -8.50 16.78 -23.86
N ILE A 82 -8.53 17.64 -22.85
CA ILE A 82 -9.15 18.96 -22.94
C ILE A 82 -8.13 19.84 -23.68
N SER A 83 -8.42 20.12 -24.96
CA SER A 83 -7.67 21.06 -25.81
C SER A 83 -8.01 22.50 -25.45
#